data_AF-A0A6I3D8P7-F1
#
_entry.id   AF-A0A6I3D8P7-F1
#
_cell.length_a   1.000
_cell.length_b   1.000
_cell.length_c   1.000
_cell.angle_alpha   90.00
_cell.angle_beta   90.00
_cell.angle_gamma   90.00
#
_symmetry.space_group_name_H-M   'P 1'
#
loop_
_entity.id
_entity.type
_entity.pdbx_description
1 polymer ?
#
loop_
_entity_poly.entity_id
_entity_poly.type
_entity_poly.pdbx_seq_one_letter_code
_entity_poly.pdbx_strand_id
1 'polypeptide(L)'
;AVREKNGLPFENSIDPDDFMAWTLDTWKIAPESAKRVGHPAPFPAELPRRCIELFTYVGDTVLDPFMGAGQTAIAAMRTGRHYVGMELDPEYVALAERRVEEARNAG
;
A
#
# COMPACT_ATOMS: atom_id res chain seq x y z
N ALA A 1 -1.19 18.57 15.27
CA ALA A 1 -1.48 18.70 13.81
C ALA A 1 -2.89 19.28 13.57
N VAL A 2 -3.28 19.69 12.35
CA VAL A 2 -4.67 20.19 12.08
C VAL A 2 -5.73 19.15 12.47
N ARG A 3 -5.47 17.86 12.24
CA ARG A 3 -6.36 16.75 12.60
C ARG A 3 -6.60 16.63 14.10
N GLU A 4 -5.53 16.68 14.89
CA GLU A 4 -5.59 16.66 16.36
C GLU A 4 -6.43 17.82 16.92
N LYS A 5 -6.26 19.04 16.37
CA LYS A 5 -7.08 20.20 16.77
C LYS A 5 -8.58 20.00 16.48
N ASN A 6 -8.90 19.18 15.48
CA ASN A 6 -10.26 18.87 15.06
C ASN A 6 -10.79 17.57 15.68
N GLY A 7 -10.04 16.92 16.59
CA GLY A 7 -10.44 15.65 17.22
C GLY A 7 -10.51 14.46 16.24
N LEU A 8 -9.85 14.56 15.08
CA LEU A 8 -9.80 13.49 14.08
C LEU A 8 -8.63 12.54 14.36
N PRO A 9 -8.71 11.24 14.02
CA PRO A 9 -7.60 10.29 14.17
C PRO A 9 -6.30 10.80 13.52
N PHE A 10 -5.17 10.61 14.19
CA PHE A 10 -3.85 11.15 13.80
C PHE A 10 -2.67 10.24 14.20
N GLU A 11 -2.93 8.95 14.44
CA GLU A 11 -1.89 7.99 14.82
C GLU A 11 -0.94 7.71 13.64
N ASN A 12 0.37 7.89 13.88
CA ASN A 12 1.42 7.60 12.92
C ASN A 12 2.12 6.28 13.29
N SER A 13 2.27 5.38 12.32
CA SER A 13 2.91 4.08 12.48
C SER A 13 4.29 3.96 11.83
N ILE A 14 4.80 5.04 11.21
CA ILE A 14 6.14 5.02 10.61
C ILE A 14 7.23 4.98 11.68
N ASP A 15 8.25 4.16 11.46
CA ASP A 15 9.44 4.17 12.30
C ASP A 15 10.24 5.46 12.06
N PRO A 16 10.82 6.11 13.10
CA PRO A 16 11.58 7.34 12.94
C PRO A 16 12.78 7.21 11.97
N ASP A 17 13.47 6.08 11.96
CA ASP A 17 14.61 5.84 11.07
C ASP A 17 14.12 5.69 9.62
N ASP A 18 13.00 4.99 9.43
CA ASP A 18 12.33 4.88 8.13
C ASP A 18 11.85 6.24 7.63
N PHE A 19 11.29 7.09 8.49
CA PHE A 19 10.88 8.45 8.13
C PHE A 19 12.07 9.28 7.64
N MET A 20 13.19 9.25 8.35
CA MET A 20 14.41 9.96 7.95
C MET A 20 14.97 9.42 6.63
N ALA A 21 14.95 8.11 6.43
CA ALA A 21 15.46 7.49 5.20
C ALA A 21 14.54 7.73 4.00
N TRP A 22 13.22 7.69 4.17
CA TRP A 22 12.26 7.74 3.06
C TRP A 22 11.86 9.17 2.68
N THR A 23 12.17 10.17 3.50
CA THR A 23 12.01 11.58 3.10
C THR A 23 13.10 12.07 2.14
N LEU A 24 14.13 11.25 1.88
CA LEU A 24 15.09 11.48 0.81
C LEU A 24 14.48 11.26 -0.58
N ASP A 25 15.05 11.90 -1.59
CA ASP A 25 14.58 11.89 -2.99
C ASP A 25 14.88 10.59 -3.75
N THR A 26 15.74 9.72 -3.22
CA THR A 26 16.16 8.49 -3.88
C THR A 26 15.92 7.26 -3.00
N TRP A 27 15.17 6.29 -3.53
CA TRP A 27 14.88 5.04 -2.85
C TRP A 27 15.49 3.84 -3.59
N LYS A 28 16.12 2.95 -2.82
CA LYS A 28 16.57 1.64 -3.32
C LYS A 28 15.55 0.59 -2.91
N ILE A 29 14.79 0.09 -3.88
CA ILE A 29 13.77 -0.94 -3.68
C ILE A 29 14.07 -2.08 -4.64
N ALA A 30 14.15 -3.31 -4.11
CA ALA A 30 14.34 -4.49 -4.92
C ALA A 30 13.09 -4.75 -5.79
N PRO A 31 13.23 -5.10 -7.07
CA PRO A 31 12.09 -5.35 -7.95
C PRO A 31 11.32 -6.62 -7.52
N GLU A 32 10.03 -6.64 -7.83
CA GLU A 32 9.19 -7.83 -7.64
C GLU A 32 9.31 -8.80 -8.81
N SER A 33 9.18 -10.09 -8.52
CA SER A 33 9.21 -11.11 -9.57
C SER A 33 7.88 -11.18 -10.31
N ALA A 34 7.86 -10.78 -11.58
CA ALA A 34 6.69 -10.89 -12.47
C ALA A 34 6.10 -12.32 -12.49
N LYS A 35 6.96 -13.34 -12.48
CA LYS A 35 6.57 -14.76 -12.46
C LYS A 35 5.84 -15.17 -11.17
N ARG A 36 6.20 -14.58 -10.03
CA ARG A 36 5.56 -14.85 -8.74
C ARG A 36 4.17 -14.21 -8.63
N VAL A 37 4.00 -13.06 -9.28
CA VAL A 37 2.76 -12.27 -9.18
C VAL A 37 1.75 -12.63 -10.27
N GLY A 38 2.19 -13.18 -11.42
CA GLY A 38 1.31 -13.45 -12.55
C GLY A 38 0.89 -12.19 -13.31
N HIS A 39 1.65 -11.09 -13.14
CA HIS A 39 1.47 -9.83 -13.85
C HIS A 39 2.79 -9.49 -14.55
N PRO A 40 2.77 -8.95 -15.78
CA PRO A 40 4.00 -8.70 -16.56
C PRO A 40 4.94 -7.66 -15.92
N ALA A 41 4.43 -6.76 -15.07
CA ALA A 41 5.23 -5.73 -14.40
C ALA A 41 4.66 -5.25 -13.04
N PRO A 42 4.66 -6.09 -11.98
CA PRO A 42 4.23 -5.65 -10.66
C PRO A 42 5.30 -4.75 -10.03
N PHE A 43 4.90 -3.59 -9.51
CA PHE A 43 5.80 -2.85 -8.62
C PHE A 43 5.89 -3.57 -7.26
N PRO A 44 6.99 -3.39 -6.51
CA PRO A 44 7.13 -3.92 -5.15
C PRO A 44 6.08 -3.37 -4.21
N ALA A 45 5.47 -4.23 -3.39
CA ALA A 45 4.53 -3.80 -2.34
C ALA A 45 5.18 -2.86 -1.31
N GLU A 46 6.51 -2.85 -1.25
CA GLU A 46 7.28 -1.87 -0.48
C GLU A 46 7.09 -0.43 -0.98
N LEU A 47 6.97 -0.21 -2.30
CA LEU A 47 6.77 1.12 -2.86
C LEU A 47 5.49 1.80 -2.34
N PRO A 48 4.28 1.21 -2.47
CA PRO A 48 3.07 1.81 -1.93
C PRO A 48 3.10 1.86 -0.41
N ARG A 49 3.72 0.89 0.28
CA ARG A 49 3.87 0.93 1.75
C ARG A 49 4.54 2.21 2.20
N ARG A 50 5.68 2.59 1.60
CA ARG A 50 6.40 3.82 1.97
C ARG A 50 5.54 5.06 1.77
N CYS A 51 4.87 5.15 0.62
CA CYS A 51 3.96 6.26 0.35
C CYS A 51 2.81 6.33 1.37
N ILE A 52 2.22 5.19 1.72
CA ILE A 52 1.12 5.12 2.69
C ILE A 52 1.59 5.58 4.07
N GLU A 53 2.73 5.08 4.56
CA GLU A 53 3.28 5.47 5.85
C GLU A 53 3.67 6.96 5.92
N LEU A 54 4.23 7.50 4.84
CA LEU A 54 4.65 8.91 4.78
C LEU A 54 3.47 9.90 4.74
N PHE A 55 2.37 9.53 4.08
CA PHE A 55 1.33 10.49 3.70
C PHE A 55 -0.04 10.23 4.34
N THR A 56 -0.19 9.19 5.15
CA THR A 56 -1.47 8.83 5.77
C THR A 56 -1.31 8.45 7.24
N TYR A 57 -2.38 8.59 8.01
CA TYR A 57 -2.47 8.07 9.37
C TYR A 57 -3.10 6.67 9.39
N VAL A 58 -2.89 5.92 10.47
CA VAL A 58 -3.59 4.65 10.69
C VAL A 58 -5.10 4.87 10.60
N GLY A 59 -5.80 3.97 9.90
CA GLY A 59 -7.24 4.07 9.64
C GLY A 59 -7.66 5.00 8.50
N ASP A 60 -6.74 5.76 7.88
CA ASP A 60 -7.06 6.51 6.67
C ASP A 60 -7.38 5.56 5.50
N THR A 61 -8.07 6.08 4.48
CA THR A 61 -8.41 5.33 3.26
C THR A 61 -7.48 5.71 2.11
N VAL A 62 -6.90 4.71 1.46
CA VAL A 62 -6.03 4.85 0.29
C VAL A 62 -6.82 4.52 -0.97
N LEU A 63 -6.81 5.42 -1.96
CA LEU A 63 -7.43 5.19 -3.26
C LEU A 63 -6.36 4.85 -4.29
N ASP A 64 -6.53 3.74 -5.00
CA ASP A 64 -5.76 3.40 -6.18
C ASP A 64 -6.69 3.13 -7.39
N PRO A 65 -6.80 4.07 -8.34
CA PRO A 65 -7.68 3.91 -9.50
C PRO A 65 -7.10 2.98 -10.58
N PHE A 66 -5.88 2.49 -10.41
CA PHE A 66 -5.19 1.59 -11.34
C PHE A 66 -4.60 0.39 -10.56
N MET A 67 -5.48 -0.33 -9.87
CA MET A 67 -5.12 -1.31 -8.84
C MET A 67 -4.23 -2.45 -9.37
N GLY A 68 -4.33 -2.79 -10.66
CA GLY A 68 -3.57 -3.87 -11.29
C GLY A 68 -3.67 -5.16 -10.46
N ALA A 69 -2.52 -5.70 -10.06
CA ALA A 69 -2.46 -6.93 -9.27
C ALA A 69 -2.67 -6.75 -7.75
N GLY A 70 -3.04 -5.57 -7.25
CA GLY A 70 -3.46 -5.38 -5.85
C GLY A 70 -2.38 -4.99 -4.84
N GLN A 71 -1.20 -4.51 -5.28
CA GLN A 71 -0.09 -4.20 -4.36
C GLN A 71 -0.43 -3.08 -3.38
N THR A 72 -1.14 -2.04 -3.82
CA THR A 72 -1.58 -0.93 -2.95
C THR A 72 -2.56 -1.41 -1.89
N ALA A 73 -3.53 -2.26 -2.24
CA ALA A 73 -4.46 -2.86 -1.30
C ALA A 73 -3.75 -3.70 -0.22
N ILE A 74 -2.79 -4.54 -0.63
CA ILE A 74 -1.98 -5.35 0.30
C ILE A 74 -1.19 -4.45 1.25
N ALA A 75 -0.55 -3.41 0.74
CA ALA A 75 0.24 -2.48 1.56
C ALA A 75 -0.63 -1.68 2.54
N ALA A 76 -1.77 -1.16 2.07
CA ALA A 76 -2.73 -0.45 2.92
C ALA A 76 -3.23 -1.35 4.06
N MET A 77 -3.67 -2.56 3.74
CA MET A 77 -4.14 -3.53 4.74
C MET A 77 -3.05 -3.85 5.78
N ARG A 78 -1.82 -4.14 5.34
CA ARG A 78 -0.70 -4.48 6.23
C ARG A 78 -0.25 -3.33 7.12
N THR A 79 -0.54 -2.10 6.74
CA THR A 79 -0.23 -0.88 7.51
C THR A 79 -1.45 -0.38 8.29
N GLY A 80 -2.54 -1.13 8.35
CA GLY A 80 -3.73 -0.72 9.11
C GLY A 80 -4.50 0.45 8.48
N ARG A 81 -4.37 0.66 7.17
CA ARG A 81 -5.20 1.58 6.38
C ARG A 81 -6.32 0.82 5.67
N HIS A 82 -7.40 1.53 5.38
CA HIS A 82 -8.43 1.06 4.46
C HIS A 82 -7.98 1.32 3.01
N TYR A 83 -8.58 0.61 2.06
CA TYR A 83 -8.31 0.85 0.64
C TYR A 83 -9.59 0.80 -0.19
N VAL A 84 -9.57 1.54 -1.30
CA VAL A 84 -10.51 1.44 -2.41
C VAL A 84 -9.69 1.37 -3.68
N GLY A 85 -10.08 0.51 -4.62
CA GLY A 85 -9.49 0.60 -5.94
C GLY A 85 -10.33 0.07 -7.06
N MET A 86 -9.82 0.37 -8.25
CA MET A 86 -10.48 0.13 -9.52
C MET A 86 -9.47 -0.48 -10.49
N GLU A 87 -9.96 -1.41 -11.30
CA GLU A 87 -9.21 -2.04 -12.39
C GLU A 87 -10.23 -2.39 -13.49
N LEU A 88 -9.85 -2.17 -14.75
CA LEU A 88 -10.73 -2.38 -15.89
C LEU A 88 -10.68 -3.83 -16.39
N ASP A 89 -9.54 -4.50 -16.22
CA ASP A 89 -9.36 -5.89 -16.63
C ASP A 89 -9.93 -6.85 -15.57
N PRO A 90 -11.00 -7.61 -15.87
CA PRO A 90 -11.59 -8.55 -14.93
C PRO A 90 -10.62 -9.65 -14.44
N GLU A 91 -9.63 -10.04 -15.25
CA GLU A 91 -8.63 -11.03 -14.84
C GLU A 91 -7.70 -10.45 -13.77
N TYR A 92 -7.34 -9.17 -13.88
CA TYR A 92 -6.56 -8.48 -12.84
C TYR A 92 -7.38 -8.17 -11.60
N VAL A 93 -8.67 -7.87 -11.72
CA VAL A 93 -9.58 -7.77 -10.56
C VAL A 93 -9.56 -9.08 -9.77
N ALA A 94 -9.82 -10.22 -10.43
CA ALA A 94 -9.81 -11.52 -9.78
C ALA A 94 -8.44 -11.88 -9.17
N LEU A 95 -7.35 -11.53 -9.86
CA LEU A 95 -5.99 -11.71 -9.35
C LEU A 95 -5.74 -10.88 -8.08
N ALA A 96 -6.12 -9.59 -8.09
CA ALA A 96 -5.95 -8.69 -6.96
C ALA A 96 -6.76 -9.18 -5.74
N GLU A 97 -8.02 -9.55 -5.93
CA GLU A 97 -8.87 -10.10 -4.88
C GLU A 97 -8.26 -11.34 -4.23
N ARG A 98 -7.84 -12.31 -5.04
CA ARG A 98 -7.17 -13.53 -4.54
C ARG A 98 -5.93 -13.20 -3.73
N ARG A 99 -5.05 -12.34 -4.26
CA ARG A 99 -3.77 -11.99 -3.59
C ARG A 99 -3.99 -11.23 -2.29
N VAL A 100 -4.99 -10.34 -2.24
CA VAL A 100 -5.36 -9.63 -1.02
C VAL A 100 -5.90 -10.60 0.03
N GLU A 101 -6.73 -11.56 -0.36
CA GLU A 101 -7.25 -12.57 0.54
C GLU A 101 -6.16 -13.51 1.07
N GLU A 102 -5.25 -13.97 0.20
CA GLU A 102 -4.06 -14.72 0.62
C GLU A 102 -3.20 -13.93 1.62
N ALA A 103 -2.98 -12.64 1.36
CA ALA A 103 -2.22 -11.78 2.26
C ALA A 103 -2.92 -11.54 3.60
N ARG A 104 -4.26 -11.55 3.62
CA ARG A 104 -5.09 -11.40 4.83
C ARG A 104 -4.99 -12.65 5.71
N ASN A 105 -5.01 -13.83 5.09
CA ASN A 105 -4.97 -15.12 5.79
C ASN A 105 -3.57 -15.55 6.22
N ALA A 106 -2.52 -14.93 5.67
CA ALA A 106 -1.12 -15.18 6.03
C ALA A 106 -0.65 -14.42 7.28
N GLY A 107 -1.50 -13.57 7.87
CA GLY A 107 -1.25 -12.85 9.12
C GLY A 107 -1.91 -13.56 10.30
#